data_AF-A0A2E6VH13-F1
#
_entry.id   AF-A0A2E6VH13-F1
#
_cell.length_a   1.000
_cell.length_b   1.000
_cell.length_c   1.000
_cell.angle_alpha   90.00
_cell.angle_beta   90.00
_cell.angle_gamma   90.00
#
_symmetry.space_group_name_H-M   'P 1'
#
loop_
_entity.id
_entity.type
_entity.pdbx_description
1 polymer ?
#
loop_
_entity_poly.entity_id
_entity_poly.type
_entity_poly.pdbx_seq_one_letter_code
_entity_poly.pdbx_strand_id
1 'polypeptide(L)' 'MKKFSDHIAIIGAGIAGLAAANFLQIKNIPCVVFERSKYLGEHGAGISISPNGINVLNELGLIEELRLIS' A
#
# COMPACT_ATOMS: atom_id res chain seq x y z
N MET A 1 -7.33 -23.18 -11.35
CA MET A 1 -7.38 -21.99 -10.46
C MET A 1 -6.36 -22.10 -9.32
N LYS A 2 -5.05 -22.19 -9.59
CA LYS A 2 -4.01 -22.40 -8.54
C LYS A 2 -2.99 -21.26 -8.42
N LYS A 3 -3.18 -20.14 -9.12
CA LYS A 3 -2.14 -19.13 -9.28
C LYS A 3 -1.70 -18.49 -7.95
N PHE A 4 -2.58 -18.47 -6.95
CA PHE A 4 -2.38 -17.74 -5.69
C PHE A 4 -2.74 -18.56 -4.45
N SER A 5 -2.75 -19.90 -4.54
CA SER A 5 -3.19 -20.77 -3.44
C SER A 5 -2.41 -20.57 -2.14
N ASP A 6 -1.15 -20.14 -2.25
CA ASP A 6 -0.25 -19.94 -1.11
C ASP A 6 0.00 -18.45 -0.81
N HIS A 7 -0.87 -17.54 -1.29
CA HIS A 7 -0.70 -16.09 -1.11
C HIS A 7 -1.75 -15.52 -0.15
N ILE A 8 -1.36 -14.52 0.62
CA ILE A 8 -2.31 -13.67 1.35
C ILE A 8 -3.08 -12.82 0.34
N ALA A 9 -4.41 -12.92 0.36
CA ALA A 9 -5.26 -12.07 -0.46
C ALA A 9 -5.54 -10.75 0.26
N ILE A 10 -5.26 -9.63 -0.39
CA ILE A 10 -5.59 -8.27 0.05
C ILE A 10 -6.69 -7.74 -0.86
N ILE A 11 -7.83 -7.35 -0.30
CA ILE A 11 -8.98 -6.86 -1.08
C ILE A 11 -9.03 -5.33 -0.98
N GLY A 12 -8.67 -4.67 -2.07
CA GLY A 12 -8.61 -3.21 -2.23
C GLY A 12 -7.17 -2.71 -2.41
N ALA A 13 -6.92 -1.93 -3.46
CA ALA A 13 -5.64 -1.27 -3.74
C ALA A 13 -5.62 0.21 -3.30
N GLY A 14 -6.26 0.50 -2.16
CA GLY A 14 -6.13 1.79 -1.49
C GLY A 14 -4.84 1.89 -0.65
N ILE A 15 -4.63 3.04 0.01
CA ILE A 15 -3.43 3.31 0.82
C ILE A 15 -3.13 2.17 1.82
N ALA A 16 -4.14 1.72 2.57
CA ALA A 16 -3.95 0.64 3.55
C ALA A 16 -3.60 -0.71 2.90
N GLY A 17 -4.25 -1.06 1.78
CA GLY A 17 -4.00 -2.32 1.09
C GLY A 17 -2.61 -2.38 0.47
N LEU A 18 -2.17 -1.28 -0.16
CA LEU A 18 -0.84 -1.16 -0.73
C LEU A 18 0.25 -1.09 0.35
N ALA A 19 0.01 -0.40 1.47
CA ALA A 19 0.92 -0.40 2.60
C ALA A 19 1.10 -1.82 3.18
N ALA A 20 0.00 -2.55 3.40
CA ALA A 20 0.05 -3.93 3.87
C ALA A 20 0.81 -4.85 2.89
N ALA A 21 0.55 -4.73 1.59
CA ALA A 21 1.24 -5.49 0.55
C ALA A 21 2.75 -5.23 0.56
N ASN A 22 3.18 -3.98 0.75
CA ASN A 22 4.60 -3.64 0.84
C ASN A 22 5.26 -4.27 2.08
N PHE A 23 4.63 -4.21 3.25
CA PHE A 23 5.18 -4.87 4.44
C PHE A 23 5.31 -6.38 4.27
N LEU A 24 4.31 -7.03 3.68
CA LEU A 24 4.40 -8.46 3.37
C LEU A 24 5.55 -8.76 2.41
N GLN A 25 5.74 -7.95 1.37
CA GLN A 25 6.87 -8.07 0.45
C GLN A 25 8.23 -7.89 1.16
N ILE A 26 8.37 -6.87 2.02
CA ILE A 26 9.58 -6.64 2.83
C ILE A 26 9.92 -7.88 3.69
N LYS A 27 8.89 -8.59 4.17
CA LYS A 27 9.03 -9.82 4.95
C LYS A 27 9.12 -11.09 4.10
N ASN A 28 9.18 -11.00 2.78
CA ASN A 28 9.16 -12.12 1.83
C ASN A 28 7.93 -13.04 1.99
N ILE A 29 6.78 -12.48 2.36
CA ILE A 29 5.52 -13.20 2.46
C ILE A 29 4.72 -12.98 1.17
N PRO A 30 4.37 -14.04 0.41
CA PRO A 30 3.65 -13.90 -0.84
C PRO A 30 2.24 -13.34 -0.61
N CYS A 31 1.88 -12.30 -1.36
CA CYS A 31 0.57 -11.68 -1.31
C CYS A 31 0.08 -11.25 -2.69
N VAL A 32 -1.23 -11.06 -2.82
CA VAL A 32 -1.88 -10.57 -4.03
C VAL A 32 -2.93 -9.55 -3.65
N VAL A 33 -2.86 -8.38 -4.28
CA VAL A 33 -3.85 -7.32 -4.13
C VAL A 33 -4.89 -7.45 -5.25
N PHE A 34 -6.16 -7.44 -4.88
CA PHE A 34 -7.28 -7.42 -5.79
C PHE A 34 -7.99 -6.07 -5.70
N GLU A 35 -8.16 -5.39 -6.82
CA GLU A 35 -8.86 -4.11 -6.90
C GLU A 35 -9.92 -4.19 -8.00
N ARG A 36 -11.11 -3.62 -7.72
CA ARG A 36 -12.21 -3.58 -8.69
C ARG A 36 -11.97 -2.52 -9.76
N SER A 37 -11.29 -1.43 -9.42
CA SER A 37 -10.99 -0.34 -10.32
C SER A 37 -9.85 -0.70 -11.27
N LYS A 38 -10.00 -0.35 -12.55
CA LYS A 38 -8.93 -0.49 -13.54
C LYS A 38 -7.87 0.60 -13.43
N TYR A 39 -8.17 1.68 -12.71
CA TYR A 39 -7.31 2.84 -12.55
C TYR A 39 -7.27 3.26 -11.09
N LEU A 40 -6.11 3.73 -10.63
CA LEU A 40 -6.02 4.44 -9.36
C LEU A 40 -6.73 5.78 -9.55
N GLY A 41 -7.78 6.04 -8.77
CA GLY A 41 -8.56 7.26 -8.89
C GLY A 41 -7.89 8.42 -8.15
N GLU A 42 -7.69 9.55 -8.82
CA GLU A 42 -7.32 10.82 -8.19
C GLU A 42 -8.53 11.40 -7.45
N HIS A 43 -8.82 10.87 -6.27
CA HIS A 43 -9.68 11.59 -5.35
C HIS A 43 -8.81 12.72 -4.80
N GLY A 44 -8.96 13.92 -5.36
CA GLY A 44 -8.29 15.16 -4.92
C GLY A 44 -8.69 15.57 -3.50
N ALA A 45 -8.40 14.70 -2.54
CA ALA A 45 -8.62 14.92 -1.12
C ALA A 45 -7.30 15.39 -0.53
N GLY A 46 -7.30 16.59 0.08
CA GLY A 46 -6.24 16.96 1.01
C GLY A 46 -6.28 16.00 2.19
N ILE A 47 -5.23 15.20 2.36
CA ILE A 47 -5.12 14.23 3.46
C ILE A 47 -4.03 14.72 4.40
N SER A 48 -4.36 14.82 5.69
CA SER A 48 -3.37 15.01 6.74
C SER A 48 -2.89 13.65 7.25
N ILE A 49 -1.58 13.50 7.43
CA ILE A 49 -0.98 12.29 7.97
C ILE A 49 -0.59 12.55 9.42
N SER A 50 -1.11 11.76 10.36
CA SER A 50 -0.74 11.83 11.77
C SER A 50 0.68 11.28 11.99
N PRO A 51 1.33 11.55 13.14
CA PRO A 51 2.69 11.05 13.42
C PRO A 51 2.84 9.54 13.26
N ASN A 52 1.82 8.75 13.60
CA ASN A 52 1.84 7.31 13.43
C ASN A 52 1.89 6.90 11.95
N GLY A 53 1.17 7.63 11.08
CA GLY A 53 1.24 7.40 9.64
C GLY A 53 2.60 7.77 9.05
N ILE A 54 3.23 8.84 9.55
CA ILE A 54 4.59 9.21 9.16
C ILE A 54 5.60 8.12 9.54
N ASN A 55 5.49 7.53 10.73
CA ASN A 55 6.37 6.43 11.14
C ASN A 55 6.24 5.21 10.22
N VAL A 56 5.00 4.87 9.81
CA VAL A 56 4.76 3.79 8.85
C VAL A 56 5.41 4.08 7.50
N LEU A 57 5.28 5.31 6.99
CA LEU A 57 5.91 5.71 5.73
C LEU A 57 7.45 5.71 5.83
N ASN A 58 8.00 6.04 7.00
CA ASN A 58 9.42 5.96 7.25
C ASN A 58 9.93 4.53 7.22
N GLU A 59 9.20 3.59 7.83
CA GLU A 59 9.53 2.16 7.77
C GLU A 59 9.43 1.60 6.34
N LEU A 60 8.52 2.15 5.53
CA LEU A 60 8.41 1.84 4.10
C LEU A 60 9.46 2.54 3.22
N GLY A 61 10.28 3.45 3.77
CA GLY A 61 11.27 4.22 3.03
C GLY A 61 10.69 5.30 2.10
N LEU A 62 9.43 5.67 2.27
CA LEU A 62 8.69 6.56 1.36
C LEU A 62 8.73 8.04 1.75
N ILE A 63 9.37 8.39 2.87
CA ILE A 63 9.37 9.77 3.39
C ILE A 63 10.05 10.75 2.45
N GLU A 64 11.20 10.38 1.87
CA GLU A 64 11.91 11.27 0.96
C GLU A 64 11.13 11.48 -0.34
N GLU A 65 10.54 10.43 -0.90
CA GLU A 65 9.68 10.53 -2.08
C GLU A 65 8.43 11.39 -1.80
N LEU A 66 7.80 11.22 -0.65
CA LEU A 66 6.64 12.03 -0.26
C LEU A 66 6.99 13.51 -0.16
N ARG A 67 8.17 13.84 0.37
CA ARG A 67 8.64 15.23 0.54
C ARG A 67 8.87 15.95 -0.78
N LEU A 68 9.15 15.21 -1.86
CA LEU A 68 9.37 15.79 -3.20
C LEU A 68 8.07 16.21 -3.88
N ILE A 69 6.93 15.66 -3.44
CA ILE A 69 5.62 15.90 -4.06
C ILE A 69 4.65 16.67 -3.15
N SER A 70 5.06 16.94 -1.90
CA SER A 70 4.28 17.69 -0.90
C SER A 70 4.46 19.20 -1.03
#